data_AF-G8LSH0-F1
#
_entry.id   AF-G8LSH0-F1
#
_cell.length_a   1.000
_cell.length_b   1.000
_cell.length_c   1.000
_cell.angle_alpha   90.00
_cell.angle_beta   90.00
_cell.angle_gamma   90.00
#
_symmetry.space_group_name_H-M   'P 1'
#
loop_
_entity.id
_entity.type
_entity.pdbx_description
1 polymer ?
#
loop_
_entity_poly.entity_id
_entity_poly.type
_entity_poly.pdbx_seq_one_letter_code
_entity_poly.pdbx_strand_id
1 'polypeptide(L)'
;MSDSTDELMTCLKREPEALFELVEETKELDNTILYRLRDDTEIQLFKSDLTPEQIICSTIGCFTGDTLVTTKEGLKRIDEVKTGDYVLSKDVKSGEIGYKKVNYVYIKNTSKLVKLFVGNEEINTTSSHLFFTDSGWWKSAKNIKVGDRILTDDGELKEVTATIVVELEEPVRIYNLNVEDYHTYFVGTNELLVHNDCSEVMTEAFNKAVLAAKARGINDLDELKRIGLYAAKNVGDEILEIVNDFIRRAVEIRNSNTLNSSLRSGGVIGFADCQLSREIPGLSNSLKAHSGISKGSKFADGYVVNNPDYQLFEKFYCKSGGEKVDYTDVSGWLRDIDSEAKLLEEIEYHLDKNPDVTGTIKLFTEDPPCDSLLWVIKQFRERYKDRIELKVYDGHYDTW
;
A
#
# COMPACT_ATOMS: atom_id res chain seq x y z
N MET A 1 -18.09 3.37 -23.45
CA MET A 1 -16.85 3.25 -22.64
C MET A 1 -17.10 3.50 -21.14
N SER A 2 -18.34 3.69 -20.66
CA SER A 2 -18.63 3.81 -19.21
C SER A 2 -18.95 2.47 -18.55
N ASP A 3 -19.81 1.64 -19.16
CA ASP A 3 -20.38 0.48 -18.44
C ASP A 3 -19.35 -0.60 -18.09
N SER A 4 -18.48 -1.01 -19.02
CA SER A 4 -17.47 -2.05 -18.78
C SER A 4 -16.38 -1.61 -17.78
N THR A 5 -16.00 -0.33 -17.79
CA THR A 5 -15.06 0.25 -16.83
C THR A 5 -15.70 0.37 -15.45
N ASP A 6 -16.95 0.83 -15.37
CA ASP A 6 -17.70 0.92 -14.12
C ASP A 6 -17.98 -0.47 -13.54
N GLU A 7 -18.23 -1.47 -14.38
CA GLU A 7 -18.39 -2.87 -13.98
C GLU A 7 -17.08 -3.45 -13.44
N LEU A 8 -15.95 -3.22 -14.12
CA LEU A 8 -14.62 -3.61 -13.64
C LEU A 8 -14.28 -2.94 -12.30
N MET A 9 -14.50 -1.63 -12.17
CA MET A 9 -14.25 -0.88 -10.94
C MET A 9 -15.19 -1.29 -9.81
N THR A 10 -16.45 -1.63 -10.12
CA THR A 10 -17.40 -2.15 -9.13
C THR A 10 -16.97 -3.51 -8.64
N CYS A 11 -16.51 -4.39 -9.54
CA CYS A 11 -15.96 -5.70 -9.20
C CYS A 11 -14.74 -5.55 -8.29
N LEU A 12 -13.74 -4.74 -8.69
CA LEU A 12 -12.54 -4.45 -7.91
C LEU A 12 -12.84 -3.86 -6.52
N LYS A 13 -13.93 -3.10 -6.36
CA LYS A 13 -14.29 -2.45 -5.08
C LYS A 13 -15.13 -3.32 -4.14
N ARG A 14 -16.05 -4.13 -4.68
CA ARG A 14 -17.03 -4.87 -3.86
C ARG A 14 -16.67 -6.33 -3.67
N GLU A 15 -16.22 -6.99 -4.73
CA GLU A 15 -15.89 -8.41 -4.73
C GLU A 15 -14.63 -8.62 -5.57
N PRO A 16 -13.43 -8.26 -5.06
CA PRO A 16 -12.18 -8.37 -5.80
C PRO A 16 -11.89 -9.80 -6.26
N GLU A 17 -12.40 -10.80 -5.53
CA GLU A 17 -12.32 -12.20 -5.94
C GLU A 17 -13.15 -12.47 -7.20
N ALA A 18 -14.26 -11.77 -7.46
CA ALA A 18 -15.05 -11.97 -8.68
C ALA A 18 -14.39 -11.41 -9.95
N LEU A 19 -13.24 -10.75 -9.85
CA LEU A 19 -12.51 -10.13 -10.96
C LEU A 19 -12.29 -11.09 -12.13
N PHE A 20 -12.05 -12.38 -11.83
CA PHE A 20 -11.83 -13.42 -12.84
C PHE A 20 -13.09 -13.80 -13.65
N GLU A 21 -14.29 -13.44 -13.20
CA GLU A 21 -15.53 -13.70 -13.96
C GLU A 21 -15.69 -12.67 -15.08
N LEU A 22 -15.11 -11.49 -14.91
CA LEU A 22 -15.22 -10.37 -15.84
C LEU A 22 -13.99 -10.26 -16.75
N VAL A 23 -12.80 -10.45 -16.18
CA VAL A 23 -11.51 -10.24 -16.86
C VAL A 23 -11.03 -11.54 -17.49
N GLU A 24 -10.72 -11.53 -18.78
CA GLU A 24 -10.09 -12.64 -19.49
C GLU A 24 -8.56 -12.60 -19.35
N GLU A 25 -7.95 -11.42 -19.50
CA GLU A 25 -6.50 -11.24 -19.42
C GLU A 25 -6.11 -9.93 -18.73
N THR A 26 -4.91 -9.90 -18.16
CA THR A 26 -4.33 -8.71 -17.57
C THR A 26 -2.92 -8.51 -18.11
N LYS A 27 -2.48 -7.25 -18.24
CA LYS A 27 -1.09 -6.92 -18.49
C LYS A 27 -0.69 -5.78 -17.60
N GLU A 28 0.31 -6.05 -16.79
CA GLU A 28 0.97 -5.01 -16.04
C GLU A 28 1.94 -4.23 -16.95
N LEU A 29 1.82 -2.92 -16.88
CA LEU A 29 2.73 -1.94 -17.44
C LEU A 29 3.27 -1.09 -16.28
N ASP A 30 4.28 -0.27 -16.51
CA ASP A 30 5.00 0.45 -15.43
C ASP A 30 4.07 1.12 -14.40
N ASN A 31 3.18 2.00 -14.87
CA ASN A 31 2.26 2.74 -14.00
C ASN A 31 0.77 2.36 -14.19
N THR A 32 0.47 1.34 -15.01
CA THR A 32 -0.91 0.99 -15.36
C THR A 32 -1.10 -0.52 -15.45
N ILE A 33 -2.33 -0.98 -15.27
CA ILE A 33 -2.74 -2.36 -15.57
C ILE A 33 -3.74 -2.29 -16.71
N LEU A 34 -3.47 -3.01 -17.80
CA LEU A 34 -4.43 -3.24 -18.87
C LEU A 34 -5.23 -4.50 -18.55
N TYR A 35 -6.54 -4.40 -18.57
CA TYR A 35 -7.49 -5.49 -18.41
C TYR A 35 -8.16 -5.74 -19.74
N ARG A 36 -8.15 -6.97 -20.23
CA ARG A 36 -9.00 -7.40 -21.35
C ARG A 36 -10.16 -8.21 -20.78
N LEU A 37 -11.36 -7.71 -20.94
CA LEU A 37 -12.59 -8.38 -20.51
C LEU A 37 -12.95 -9.51 -21.47
N ARG A 38 -13.87 -10.39 -21.06
CA ARG A 38 -14.34 -11.53 -21.86
C ARG A 38 -15.14 -11.17 -23.12
N ASP A 39 -15.57 -9.92 -23.23
CA ASP A 39 -16.19 -9.36 -24.42
C ASP A 39 -15.17 -8.66 -25.35
N ASP A 40 -13.88 -8.94 -25.12
CA ASP A 40 -12.71 -8.34 -25.78
C ASP A 40 -12.52 -6.84 -25.52
N THR A 41 -13.28 -6.23 -24.59
CA THR A 41 -13.05 -4.83 -24.20
C THR A 41 -11.73 -4.69 -23.43
N GLU A 42 -10.86 -3.81 -23.91
CA GLU A 42 -9.62 -3.45 -23.21
C GLU A 42 -9.82 -2.18 -22.35
N ILE A 43 -9.42 -2.25 -21.09
CA ILE A 43 -9.54 -1.19 -20.10
C ILE A 43 -8.18 -0.99 -19.44
N GLN A 44 -7.64 0.23 -19.53
CA GLN A 44 -6.38 0.59 -18.87
C GLN A 44 -6.68 1.40 -17.61
N LEU A 45 -6.20 0.94 -16.47
CA LEU A 45 -6.30 1.64 -15.19
C LEU A 45 -4.91 2.04 -14.69
N PHE A 46 -4.77 3.25 -14.15
CA PHE A 46 -3.54 3.62 -13.45
C PHE A 46 -3.45 2.90 -12.12
N LYS A 47 -2.25 2.46 -11.74
CA LYS A 47 -2.02 1.85 -10.42
C LYS A 47 -2.36 2.82 -9.29
N SER A 48 -2.19 4.13 -9.51
CA SER A 48 -2.62 5.19 -8.57
C SER A 48 -4.14 5.27 -8.34
N ASP A 49 -4.93 4.68 -9.24
CA ASP A 49 -6.39 4.69 -9.16
C ASP A 49 -6.94 3.42 -8.47
N LEU A 50 -6.04 2.51 -8.06
CA LEU A 50 -6.33 1.22 -7.46
C LEU A 50 -5.75 1.14 -6.04
N THR A 51 -6.41 0.45 -5.13
CA THR A 51 -5.83 0.15 -3.81
C THR A 51 -4.75 -0.93 -3.93
N PRO A 52 -3.81 -1.04 -2.97
CA PRO A 52 -2.87 -2.14 -2.92
C PRO A 52 -3.53 -3.52 -2.96
N GLU A 53 -4.67 -3.74 -2.28
CA GLU A 53 -5.41 -5.01 -2.41
C GLU A 53 -5.94 -5.26 -3.83
N GLN A 54 -6.41 -4.23 -4.54
CA GLN A 54 -6.92 -4.35 -5.91
C GLN A 54 -5.81 -4.68 -6.91
N ILE A 55 -4.64 -4.07 -6.71
CA ILE A 55 -3.42 -4.39 -7.46
C ILE A 55 -3.03 -5.85 -7.16
N ILE A 56 -2.93 -6.23 -5.89
CA ILE A 56 -2.57 -7.57 -5.43
C ILE A 56 -3.53 -8.65 -5.96
N CYS A 57 -4.84 -8.41 -5.94
CA CYS A 57 -5.84 -9.33 -6.50
C CYS A 57 -5.73 -9.45 -8.02
N SER A 58 -5.19 -8.43 -8.68
CA SER A 58 -4.94 -8.42 -10.12
C SER A 58 -3.59 -9.08 -10.49
N THR A 59 -2.64 -9.21 -9.55
CA THR A 59 -1.24 -9.55 -9.89
C THR A 59 -0.54 -10.64 -9.07
N ILE A 60 -1.00 -11.02 -7.86
CA ILE A 60 -0.30 -12.04 -7.03
C ILE A 60 -0.93 -13.42 -7.18
N GLY A 61 -0.30 -14.25 -8.00
CA GLY A 61 -0.48 -15.70 -7.96
C GLY A 61 0.49 -16.41 -7.00
N CYS A 62 0.17 -17.63 -6.59
CA CYS A 62 1.08 -18.53 -5.85
C CYS A 62 0.99 -19.96 -6.39
N PHE A 63 1.97 -20.81 -6.03
CA PHE A 63 2.05 -22.23 -6.39
C PHE A 63 2.12 -23.12 -5.16
N THR A 64 1.74 -24.39 -5.27
CA THR A 64 2.03 -25.36 -4.19
C THR A 64 3.53 -25.63 -4.06
N GLY A 65 3.97 -26.02 -2.87
CA GLY A 65 5.39 -26.12 -2.52
C GLY A 65 6.22 -27.10 -3.38
N ASP A 66 5.58 -28.10 -3.97
CA ASP A 66 6.18 -29.09 -4.87
C ASP A 66 6.50 -28.55 -6.27
N THR A 67 5.99 -27.37 -6.62
CA THR A 67 6.25 -26.75 -7.93
C THR A 67 7.74 -26.48 -8.10
N LEU A 68 8.32 -26.95 -9.21
CA LEU A 68 9.73 -26.74 -9.53
C LEU A 68 9.96 -25.33 -10.07
N VAL A 69 11.12 -24.76 -9.78
CA VAL A 69 11.61 -23.47 -10.27
C VAL A 69 12.98 -23.69 -10.89
N THR A 70 13.22 -23.10 -12.06
CA THR A 70 14.55 -23.14 -12.69
C THR A 70 15.51 -22.23 -11.95
N THR A 71 16.51 -22.83 -11.29
CA THR A 71 17.57 -22.11 -10.55
C THR A 71 18.93 -22.31 -11.20
N LYS A 72 19.92 -21.52 -10.77
CA LYS A 72 21.31 -21.66 -11.23
C LYS A 72 21.94 -23.03 -10.91
N GLU A 73 21.36 -23.75 -9.95
CA GLU A 73 21.79 -25.08 -9.51
C GLU A 73 20.95 -26.21 -10.17
N GLY A 74 19.99 -25.86 -11.03
CA GLY A 74 19.02 -26.76 -11.64
C GLY A 74 17.60 -26.55 -11.10
N LEU A 75 16.70 -27.49 -11.39
CA LEU A 75 15.32 -27.45 -10.91
C LEU A 75 15.28 -27.66 -9.40
N LYS A 76 14.59 -26.76 -8.70
CA LYS A 76 14.43 -26.78 -7.24
C LYS A 76 12.97 -26.58 -6.88
N ARG A 77 12.46 -27.28 -5.86
CA ARG A 77 11.10 -27.05 -5.36
C ARG A 77 10.97 -25.63 -4.81
N ILE A 78 9.85 -24.97 -5.08
CA ILE A 78 9.62 -23.59 -4.65
C ILE A 78 9.62 -23.46 -3.12
N ASP A 79 9.24 -24.51 -2.37
CA ASP A 79 9.32 -24.53 -0.91
C ASP A 79 10.75 -24.70 -0.34
N GLU A 80 11.72 -25.04 -1.20
CA GLU A 80 13.14 -25.15 -0.87
C GLU A 80 13.95 -23.92 -1.33
N VAL A 81 13.39 -23.09 -2.21
CA VAL A 81 13.98 -21.82 -2.65
C VAL A 81 14.08 -20.86 -1.46
N LYS A 82 15.21 -20.15 -1.35
CA LYS A 82 15.48 -19.21 -0.26
C LYS A 82 15.87 -17.84 -0.79
N THR A 83 15.65 -16.82 0.04
CA THR A 83 16.24 -15.49 -0.21
C THR A 83 17.74 -15.62 -0.45
N GLY A 84 18.21 -15.02 -1.54
CA GLY A 84 19.59 -15.10 -2.00
C GLY A 84 19.88 -16.16 -3.07
N ASP A 85 18.95 -17.11 -3.29
CA ASP A 85 19.03 -18.02 -4.44
C ASP A 85 18.86 -17.24 -5.76
N TYR A 86 19.29 -17.84 -6.87
CA TYR A 86 19.17 -17.24 -8.19
C TYR A 86 18.27 -18.10 -9.07
N VAL A 87 17.21 -17.50 -9.60
CA VAL A 87 16.24 -18.14 -10.49
C VAL A 87 16.38 -17.60 -11.90
N LEU A 88 16.10 -18.44 -12.89
CA LEU A 88 16.07 -18.00 -14.28
C LEU A 88 14.85 -17.10 -14.48
N SER A 89 15.07 -15.96 -15.14
CA SER A 89 14.05 -14.92 -15.33
C SER A 89 14.21 -14.30 -16.71
N LYS A 90 13.13 -13.72 -17.21
CA LYS A 90 13.08 -13.09 -18.54
C LYS A 90 12.44 -11.71 -18.45
N ASP A 91 13.13 -10.69 -18.96
CA ASP A 91 12.50 -9.41 -19.23
C ASP A 91 11.64 -9.56 -20.49
N VAL A 92 10.32 -9.51 -20.33
CA VAL A 92 9.37 -9.64 -21.45
C VAL A 92 9.41 -8.45 -22.42
N LYS A 93 9.99 -7.30 -22.04
CA LYS A 93 10.13 -6.13 -22.91
C LYS A 93 11.32 -6.27 -23.86
N SER A 94 12.50 -6.57 -23.33
CA SER A 94 13.72 -6.73 -24.13
C SER A 94 13.90 -8.15 -24.69
N GLY A 95 13.26 -9.15 -24.07
CA GLY A 95 13.48 -10.57 -24.33
C GLY A 95 14.73 -11.13 -23.65
N GLU A 96 15.49 -10.33 -22.91
CA GLU A 96 16.71 -10.77 -22.24
C GLU A 96 16.40 -11.80 -21.15
N ILE A 97 17.20 -12.88 -21.11
CA ILE A 97 17.11 -13.93 -20.10
C ILE A 97 18.34 -13.87 -19.21
N GLY A 98 18.14 -13.97 -17.90
CA GLY A 98 19.22 -13.95 -16.94
C GLY A 98 18.82 -14.54 -15.60
N TYR A 99 19.82 -14.95 -14.82
CA TYR A 99 19.60 -15.40 -13.45
C TYR A 99 19.47 -14.19 -12.52
N LYS A 100 18.33 -14.08 -11.86
CA LYS A 100 18.02 -12.98 -10.94
C LYS A 100 17.87 -13.48 -9.52
N LYS A 101 18.24 -12.63 -8.57
CA LYS A 101 18.27 -12.97 -7.16
C LYS A 101 16.85 -12.99 -6.60
N VAL A 102 16.55 -14.00 -5.78
CA VAL A 102 15.34 -14.05 -4.99
C VAL A 102 15.51 -13.13 -3.78
N ASN A 103 14.75 -12.04 -3.72
CA ASN A 103 14.75 -11.11 -2.60
C ASN A 103 13.89 -11.63 -1.44
N TYR A 104 12.76 -12.26 -1.74
CA TYR A 104 11.82 -12.75 -0.74
C TYR A 104 11.09 -14.00 -1.20
N VAL A 105 10.62 -14.81 -0.24
CA VAL A 105 9.76 -15.97 -0.47
C VAL A 105 8.48 -15.76 0.34
N TYR A 106 7.36 -15.56 -0.36
CA TYR A 106 6.05 -15.44 0.25
C TYR A 106 5.47 -16.82 0.50
N ILE A 107 4.87 -17.00 1.68
CA ILE A 107 4.21 -18.23 2.08
C ILE A 107 2.81 -17.88 2.57
N LYS A 108 1.79 -18.49 1.95
CA LYS A 108 0.36 -18.34 2.30
C LYS A 108 -0.28 -19.73 2.39
N ASN A 109 -1.58 -19.79 2.68
CA ASN A 109 -2.37 -21.01 2.60
C ASN A 109 -3.61 -20.77 1.73
N THR A 110 -4.07 -21.81 1.02
CA THR A 110 -5.34 -21.80 0.27
C THR A 110 -5.96 -23.19 0.26
N SER A 111 -7.29 -23.26 0.22
CA SER A 111 -8.04 -24.49 -0.09
C SER A 111 -8.44 -24.57 -1.57
N LYS A 112 -8.21 -23.53 -2.38
CA LYS A 112 -8.61 -23.48 -3.80
C LYS A 112 -7.40 -23.43 -4.71
N LEU A 113 -7.37 -24.32 -5.69
CA LEU A 113 -6.31 -24.46 -6.69
C LEU A 113 -6.88 -24.60 -8.10
N VAL A 114 -6.06 -24.23 -9.08
CA VAL A 114 -6.18 -24.61 -10.47
C VAL A 114 -5.02 -25.55 -10.79
N LYS A 115 -5.35 -26.70 -11.39
CA LYS A 115 -4.40 -27.68 -11.91
C LYS A 115 -4.30 -27.48 -13.41
N LEU A 116 -3.12 -27.14 -13.90
CA LEU A 116 -2.82 -27.04 -15.33
C LEU A 116 -1.98 -28.23 -15.73
N PHE A 117 -2.38 -28.93 -16.79
CA PHE A 117 -1.61 -30.03 -17.35
C PHE A 117 -0.94 -29.53 -18.63
N VAL A 118 0.40 -29.49 -18.62
CA VAL A 118 1.21 -28.96 -19.73
C VAL A 118 2.28 -29.99 -20.06
N GLY A 119 2.26 -30.52 -21.29
CA GLY A 119 3.07 -31.69 -21.64
C GLY A 119 2.77 -32.89 -20.72
N ASN A 120 3.79 -33.39 -20.02
CA ASN A 120 3.68 -34.51 -19.07
C ASN A 120 3.66 -34.06 -17.59
N GLU A 121 3.40 -32.78 -17.33
CA GLU A 121 3.50 -32.18 -16.00
C GLU A 121 2.17 -31.57 -15.54
N GLU A 122 1.95 -31.63 -14.22
CA GLU A 122 0.86 -30.95 -13.52
C GLU A 122 1.44 -29.76 -12.76
N ILE A 123 0.93 -28.56 -13.03
CA ILE A 123 1.23 -27.34 -12.29
C ILE A 123 0.05 -26.98 -11.41
N ASN A 124 0.27 -26.98 -10.10
CA ASN A 124 -0.73 -26.64 -9.09
C ASN A 124 -0.56 -25.17 -8.66
N THR A 125 -1.53 -24.33 -9.00
CA THR A 125 -1.42 -22.88 -8.84
C THR A 125 -2.71 -22.26 -8.32
N THR A 126 -2.66 -21.03 -7.83
CA THR A 126 -3.86 -20.24 -7.52
C THR A 126 -4.53 -19.76 -8.80
N SER A 127 -5.85 -19.57 -8.78
CA SER A 127 -6.64 -19.09 -9.92
C SER A 127 -6.11 -17.81 -10.58
N SER A 128 -5.51 -16.92 -9.80
CA SER A 128 -4.99 -15.61 -10.24
C SER A 128 -3.59 -15.65 -10.86
N HIS A 129 -2.87 -16.79 -10.81
CA HIS A 129 -1.47 -16.82 -11.26
C HIS A 129 -1.35 -16.60 -12.76
N LEU A 130 -0.48 -15.68 -13.16
CA LEU A 130 -0.34 -15.26 -14.54
C LEU A 130 0.75 -16.05 -15.27
N PHE A 131 0.40 -16.59 -16.43
CA PHE A 131 1.31 -17.26 -17.37
C PHE A 131 1.42 -16.46 -18.66
N PHE A 132 2.62 -16.40 -19.24
CA PHE A 132 2.82 -15.69 -20.50
C PHE A 132 2.41 -16.58 -21.67
N THR A 133 1.45 -16.12 -22.47
CA THR A 133 0.87 -16.93 -23.55
C THR A 133 1.34 -16.53 -24.94
N ASP A 134 1.05 -17.38 -25.93
CA ASP A 134 1.34 -17.14 -27.36
C ASP A 134 0.63 -15.92 -27.96
N SER A 135 -0.37 -15.36 -27.27
CA SER A 135 -0.99 -14.10 -27.62
C SER A 135 -0.06 -12.88 -27.39
N GLY A 136 1.04 -13.06 -26.66
CA GLY A 136 1.91 -11.97 -26.21
C GLY A 136 1.41 -11.26 -24.94
N TRP A 137 0.46 -11.89 -24.23
CA TRP A 137 -0.18 -11.36 -23.03
C TRP A 137 -0.14 -12.37 -21.88
N TRP A 138 -0.25 -11.83 -20.65
CA TRP A 138 -0.38 -12.64 -19.45
C TRP A 138 -1.83 -13.11 -19.29
N LYS A 139 -2.00 -14.40 -19.01
CA LYS A 139 -3.29 -15.03 -18.80
C LYS A 139 -3.34 -15.69 -17.43
N SER A 140 -4.43 -15.47 -16.70
CA SER A 140 -4.61 -16.07 -15.38
C SER A 140 -4.87 -17.57 -15.48
N ALA A 141 -4.41 -18.33 -14.50
CA ALA A 141 -4.52 -19.79 -14.47
C ALA A 141 -5.96 -20.28 -14.67
N LYS A 142 -6.94 -19.60 -14.04
CA LYS A 142 -8.36 -19.95 -14.20
C LYS A 142 -8.90 -19.71 -15.61
N ASN A 143 -8.32 -18.76 -16.34
CA ASN A 143 -8.72 -18.42 -17.71
C ASN A 143 -7.94 -19.18 -18.78
N ILE A 144 -6.90 -19.91 -18.39
CA ILE A 144 -6.20 -20.83 -19.29
C ILE A 144 -7.15 -21.98 -19.66
N LYS A 145 -7.36 -22.13 -20.96
CA LYS A 145 -8.21 -23.14 -21.58
C LYS A 145 -7.33 -24.21 -22.24
N VAL A 146 -7.90 -25.40 -22.45
CA VAL A 146 -7.25 -26.44 -23.25
C VAL A 146 -6.96 -25.90 -24.64
N GLY A 147 -5.72 -26.08 -25.12
CA GLY A 147 -5.22 -25.55 -26.38
C GLY A 147 -4.50 -24.20 -26.26
N ASP A 148 -4.62 -23.48 -25.15
CA ASP A 148 -3.78 -22.30 -24.89
C ASP A 148 -2.30 -22.74 -24.79
N ARG A 149 -1.39 -21.86 -25.23
CA ARG A 149 0.05 -22.15 -25.24
C ARG A 149 0.84 -21.17 -24.40
N ILE A 150 1.73 -21.68 -23.57
CA ILE A 150 2.53 -20.92 -22.61
C ILE A 150 3.99 -20.90 -23.07
N LEU A 151 4.64 -19.74 -22.96
CA LEU A 151 6.03 -19.52 -23.34
C LEU A 151 7.01 -20.23 -22.39
N THR A 152 8.02 -20.87 -22.95
CA THR A 152 9.12 -21.51 -22.22
C THR A 152 10.42 -20.68 -22.28
N ASP A 153 11.43 -21.08 -21.50
CA ASP A 153 12.71 -20.37 -21.41
C ASP A 153 13.49 -20.36 -22.74
N ASP A 154 13.44 -21.46 -23.49
CA ASP A 154 14.01 -21.62 -24.83
C ASP A 154 13.23 -20.85 -25.92
N GLY A 155 12.11 -20.22 -25.56
CA GLY A 155 11.26 -19.44 -26.47
C GLY A 155 10.23 -20.27 -27.23
N GLU A 156 10.11 -21.56 -26.94
CA GLU A 156 9.05 -22.42 -27.48
C GLU A 156 7.71 -22.17 -26.77
N LEU A 157 6.66 -22.81 -27.30
CA LEU A 157 5.30 -22.71 -26.79
C LEU A 157 4.76 -24.09 -26.41
N LYS A 158 4.36 -24.27 -25.16
CA LYS A 158 3.79 -25.53 -24.65
C LYS A 158 2.29 -25.44 -24.46
N GLU A 159 1.59 -26.39 -25.07
CA GLU A 159 0.13 -26.47 -25.04
C GLU A 159 -0.38 -27.03 -23.71
N VAL A 160 -1.43 -26.41 -23.19
CA VAL A 160 -2.20 -26.88 -22.03
C VAL A 160 -3.20 -27.93 -22.51
N THR A 161 -3.10 -29.14 -21.97
CA THR A 161 -3.90 -30.31 -22.40
C THR A 161 -5.10 -30.55 -21.49
N ALA A 162 -5.06 -30.08 -20.25
CA ALA A 162 -6.18 -30.11 -19.32
C ALA A 162 -6.09 -28.98 -18.29
N THR A 163 -7.25 -28.57 -17.77
CA THR A 163 -7.39 -27.61 -16.67
C THR A 163 -8.45 -28.11 -15.70
N ILE A 164 -8.17 -28.09 -14.41
CA ILE A 164 -9.09 -28.55 -13.35
C ILE A 164 -9.07 -27.56 -12.19
N VAL A 165 -10.24 -27.02 -11.82
CA VAL A 165 -10.39 -26.25 -10.58
C VAL A 165 -10.71 -27.22 -9.45
N VAL A 166 -9.95 -27.15 -8.35
CA VAL A 166 -10.08 -28.04 -7.21
C VAL A 166 -10.24 -27.24 -5.93
N GLU A 167 -11.20 -27.64 -5.11
CA GLU A 167 -11.34 -27.20 -3.72
C GLU A 167 -10.94 -28.38 -2.81
N LEU A 168 -9.98 -28.15 -1.93
CA LEU A 168 -9.39 -29.12 -1.03
C LEU A 168 -10.12 -29.10 0.30
N GLU A 169 -10.23 -30.27 0.95
CA GLU A 169 -10.81 -30.39 2.30
C GLU A 169 -10.00 -29.62 3.34
N GLU A 170 -8.67 -29.61 3.21
CA GLU A 170 -7.75 -28.91 4.10
C GLU A 170 -6.87 -27.93 3.31
N PRO A 171 -6.61 -26.72 3.84
CA PRO A 171 -5.72 -25.75 3.19
C PRO A 171 -4.28 -26.26 3.04
N VAL A 172 -3.68 -25.97 1.90
CA VAL A 172 -2.27 -26.27 1.61
C VAL A 172 -1.43 -25.00 1.61
N ARG A 173 -0.14 -25.13 1.94
CA ARG A 173 0.82 -24.04 1.80
C ARG A 173 1.11 -23.75 0.34
N ILE A 174 1.10 -22.47 0.02
CA ILE A 174 1.41 -21.94 -1.31
C ILE A 174 2.50 -20.87 -1.21
N TYR A 175 3.27 -20.77 -2.29
CA TYR A 175 4.53 -20.04 -2.34
C TYR A 175 4.53 -19.11 -3.56
N ASN A 176 5.12 -17.93 -3.39
CA ASN A 176 5.49 -17.04 -4.48
C ASN A 176 6.88 -16.47 -4.18
N LEU A 177 7.62 -16.07 -5.21
CA LEU A 177 8.94 -15.46 -5.05
C LEU A 177 8.81 -13.93 -5.20
N ASN A 178 9.79 -13.16 -4.70
CA ASN A 178 10.11 -11.85 -5.24
C ASN A 178 11.49 -11.96 -5.90
N VAL A 179 11.60 -11.58 -7.16
CA VAL A 179 12.78 -11.74 -8.00
C VAL A 179 13.26 -10.38 -8.50
N GLU A 180 14.55 -10.11 -8.38
CA GLU A 180 15.18 -8.84 -8.79
C GLU A 180 15.05 -8.58 -10.31
N ASP A 181 14.97 -7.30 -10.68
CA ASP A 181 14.91 -6.75 -12.05
C ASP A 181 13.72 -7.16 -12.92
N TYR A 182 13.55 -8.45 -13.20
CA TYR A 182 12.69 -8.91 -14.32
C TYR A 182 11.28 -9.29 -13.89
N HIS A 183 11.05 -9.47 -12.58
CA HIS A 183 9.74 -9.82 -12.00
C HIS A 183 9.05 -10.99 -12.73
N THR A 184 9.84 -11.95 -13.16
CA THR A 184 9.39 -13.21 -13.77
C THR A 184 10.28 -14.35 -13.32
N TYR A 185 9.77 -15.57 -13.43
CA TYR A 185 10.56 -16.78 -13.26
C TYR A 185 9.95 -17.92 -14.06
N PHE A 186 10.67 -19.03 -14.15
CA PHE A 186 10.22 -20.21 -14.87
C PHE A 186 9.86 -21.33 -13.90
N VAL A 187 8.71 -21.97 -14.14
CA VAL A 187 8.19 -23.04 -13.30
C VAL A 187 7.98 -24.35 -14.04
N GLY A 188 8.14 -25.44 -13.30
CA GLY A 188 7.97 -26.79 -13.79
C GLY A 188 9.15 -27.30 -14.62
N THR A 189 9.10 -28.60 -14.93
CA THR A 189 10.01 -29.28 -15.86
C THR A 189 9.92 -28.78 -17.29
N ASN A 190 8.79 -28.16 -17.66
CA ASN A 190 8.63 -27.49 -18.94
C ASN A 190 9.11 -26.03 -18.92
N GLU A 191 9.58 -25.52 -17.77
CA GLU A 191 10.14 -24.16 -17.63
C GLU A 191 9.20 -23.08 -18.18
N LEU A 192 7.97 -23.07 -17.68
CA LEU A 192 6.89 -22.17 -18.11
C LEU A 192 7.09 -20.76 -17.53
N LEU A 193 7.03 -19.74 -18.37
CA LEU A 193 7.19 -18.34 -17.95
C LEU A 193 5.98 -17.85 -17.16
N VAL A 194 6.23 -17.44 -15.91
CA VAL A 194 5.22 -16.94 -15.00
C VAL A 194 5.60 -15.57 -14.45
N HIS A 195 4.57 -14.82 -14.11
CA HIS A 195 4.72 -13.49 -13.54
C HIS A 195 5.06 -13.58 -12.06
N ASN A 196 6.02 -12.78 -11.61
CA ASN A 196 6.45 -12.76 -10.23
C ASN A 196 5.86 -11.62 -9.42
N ASP A 197 5.16 -10.66 -10.05
CA ASP A 197 5.00 -9.34 -9.45
C ASP A 197 4.31 -9.35 -8.09
N CYS A 198 5.19 -9.29 -7.09
CA CYS A 198 4.99 -8.57 -5.88
C CYS A 198 5.84 -7.32 -6.08
N SER A 199 5.21 -6.25 -6.62
CA SER A 199 5.85 -5.05 -7.15
C SER A 199 7.27 -4.75 -6.66
N GLU A 200 8.19 -4.54 -7.61
CA GLU A 200 9.56 -4.07 -7.37
C GLU A 200 9.64 -2.99 -6.27
N VAL A 201 8.64 -2.13 -6.29
CA VAL A 201 8.44 -1.02 -5.38
C VAL A 201 8.18 -1.50 -3.93
N MET A 202 7.43 -2.59 -3.73
CA MET A 202 7.20 -3.24 -2.41
C MET A 202 8.51 -3.73 -1.80
N THR A 203 9.36 -4.34 -2.63
CA THR A 203 10.66 -4.86 -2.20
C THR A 203 11.66 -3.75 -1.92
N GLU A 204 11.66 -2.68 -2.71
CA GLU A 204 12.50 -1.52 -2.43
C GLU A 204 12.08 -0.80 -1.14
N ALA A 205 10.78 -0.61 -0.92
CA ALA A 205 10.26 -0.01 0.32
C ALA A 205 10.55 -0.87 1.54
N PHE A 206 10.38 -2.19 1.43
CA PHE A 206 10.79 -3.15 2.46
C PHE A 206 12.26 -2.95 2.84
N ASN A 207 13.15 -3.00 1.84
CA ASN A 207 14.59 -2.94 2.05
C ASN A 207 15.03 -1.59 2.63
N LYS A 208 14.46 -0.49 2.14
CA LYS A 208 14.76 0.87 2.62
C LYS A 208 14.30 1.08 4.06
N ALA A 209 13.11 0.59 4.42
CA ALA A 209 12.61 0.63 5.79
C ALA A 209 13.46 -0.21 6.75
N VAL A 210 13.87 -1.41 6.33
CA VAL A 210 14.78 -2.27 7.10
C VAL A 210 16.16 -1.63 7.29
N LEU A 211 16.73 -1.02 6.25
CA LEU A 211 18.01 -0.31 6.36
C LEU A 211 17.92 0.90 7.29
N ALA A 212 16.83 1.68 7.22
CA ALA A 212 16.58 2.81 8.10
C ALA A 212 16.38 2.37 9.56
N ALA A 213 15.68 1.25 9.80
CA ALA A 213 15.52 0.67 11.14
C ALA A 213 16.87 0.18 11.71
N LYS A 214 17.70 -0.48 10.90
CA LYS A 214 19.07 -0.87 11.29
C LYS A 214 19.95 0.33 11.63
N ALA A 215 19.87 1.41 10.85
CA ALA A 215 20.58 2.66 11.13
C ALA A 215 20.15 3.31 12.47
N ARG A 216 18.95 3.00 12.96
CA ARG A 216 18.41 3.42 14.27
C ARG A 216 18.72 2.43 15.40
N GLY A 217 19.50 1.38 15.15
CA GLY A 217 19.92 0.39 16.15
C GLY A 217 18.95 -0.78 16.35
N ILE A 218 17.88 -0.88 15.57
CA ILE A 218 16.96 -2.02 15.59
C ILE A 218 17.60 -3.17 14.82
N ASN A 219 17.94 -4.25 15.52
CA ASN A 219 18.58 -5.43 14.94
C ASN A 219 17.77 -6.72 15.15
N ASP A 220 16.65 -6.65 15.86
CA ASP A 220 15.75 -7.78 16.04
C ASP A 220 15.10 -8.17 14.72
N LEU A 221 15.17 -9.45 14.36
CA LEU A 221 14.79 -9.95 13.04
C LEU A 221 13.27 -9.91 12.82
N ASP A 222 12.49 -10.19 13.86
CA ASP A 222 11.02 -10.19 13.74
C ASP A 222 10.49 -8.76 13.64
N GLU A 223 11.10 -7.83 14.37
CA GLU A 223 10.76 -6.41 14.30
C GLU A 223 11.16 -5.78 12.96
N LEU A 224 12.35 -6.10 12.43
CA LEU A 224 12.77 -5.67 11.09
C LEU A 224 11.86 -6.23 10.01
N LYS A 225 11.43 -7.49 10.13
CA LYS A 225 10.50 -8.12 9.20
C LYS A 225 9.13 -7.47 9.26
N ARG A 226 8.64 -7.12 10.45
CA ARG A 226 7.38 -6.38 10.62
C ARG A 226 7.44 -5.00 9.96
N ILE A 227 8.51 -4.24 10.19
CA ILE A 227 8.74 -2.91 9.60
C ILE A 227 8.80 -3.00 8.07
N GLY A 228 9.59 -3.93 7.53
CA GLY A 228 9.70 -4.11 6.09
C GLY A 228 8.36 -4.51 5.47
N LEU A 229 7.64 -5.47 6.06
CA LEU A 229 6.33 -5.92 5.57
C LEU A 229 5.29 -4.79 5.59
N TYR A 230 5.35 -3.94 6.60
CA TYR A 230 4.47 -2.78 6.71
C TYR A 230 4.80 -1.73 5.63
N ALA A 231 6.07 -1.43 5.39
CA ALA A 231 6.49 -0.56 4.29
C ALA A 231 6.09 -1.12 2.92
N ALA A 232 6.28 -2.42 2.70
CA ALA A 232 5.87 -3.11 1.47
C ALA A 232 4.35 -3.05 1.24
N LYS A 233 3.53 -3.24 2.29
CA LYS A 233 2.07 -3.21 2.15
C LYS A 233 1.50 -1.84 1.76
N ASN A 234 2.26 -0.77 1.98
CA ASN A 234 1.84 0.61 1.72
C ASN A 234 2.51 1.21 0.47
N VAL A 235 2.94 0.34 -0.45
CA VAL A 235 3.61 0.80 -1.67
C VAL A 235 2.62 1.04 -2.79
N GLY A 236 2.56 2.31 -3.20
CA GLY A 236 1.80 2.81 -4.33
C GLY A 236 1.70 4.34 -4.34
N ASP A 237 1.76 4.98 -3.17
CA ASP A 237 1.15 6.29 -3.09
C ASP A 237 2.15 7.41 -2.76
N GLU A 238 1.93 8.55 -3.39
CA GLU A 238 2.17 9.93 -2.92
C GLU A 238 2.37 10.05 -1.39
N ILE A 239 1.65 9.24 -0.62
CA ILE A 239 1.71 9.05 0.83
C ILE A 239 3.14 8.86 1.35
N LEU A 240 3.98 8.01 0.75
CA LEU A 240 5.34 7.79 1.29
C LEU A 240 6.22 9.03 1.09
N GLU A 241 6.06 9.74 -0.02
CA GLU A 241 6.76 11.01 -0.27
C GLU A 241 6.26 12.11 0.68
N ILE A 242 4.93 12.22 0.84
CA ILE A 242 4.26 13.14 1.75
C ILE A 242 4.69 12.89 3.20
N VAL A 243 4.63 11.65 3.68
CA VAL A 243 4.99 11.30 5.06
C VAL A 243 6.49 11.50 5.28
N ASN A 244 7.35 11.18 4.31
CA ASN A 244 8.79 11.48 4.41
C ASN A 244 9.06 13.00 4.47
N ASP A 245 8.34 13.82 3.69
CA ASP A 245 8.46 15.27 3.78
C ASP A 245 8.01 15.80 5.15
N PHE A 246 6.88 15.32 5.67
CA PHE A 246 6.39 15.70 7.00
C PHE A 246 7.35 15.27 8.12
N ILE A 247 7.89 14.05 8.06
CA ILE A 247 8.90 13.58 9.02
C ILE A 247 10.16 14.45 8.94
N ARG A 248 10.61 14.80 7.73
CA ARG A 248 11.77 15.71 7.55
C ARG A 248 11.51 17.06 8.20
N ARG A 249 10.33 17.67 7.97
CA ARG A 249 9.92 18.94 8.61
C ARG A 249 9.85 18.83 10.13
N ALA A 250 9.33 17.72 10.66
CA ALA A 250 9.29 17.47 12.09
C ALA A 250 10.71 17.42 12.67
N VAL A 251 11.62 16.66 12.05
CA VAL A 251 13.04 16.57 12.45
C VAL A 251 13.73 17.94 12.40
N GLU A 252 13.48 18.75 11.38
CA GLU A 252 14.01 20.12 11.29
C GLU A 252 13.54 20.99 12.47
N ILE A 253 12.27 20.88 12.87
CA ILE A 253 11.74 21.56 14.06
C ILE A 253 12.39 21.04 15.34
N ARG A 254 12.48 19.72 15.50
CA ARG A 254 13.08 19.04 16.66
C ARG A 254 14.56 19.39 16.83
N ASN A 255 15.27 19.65 15.73
CA ASN A 255 16.67 20.06 15.74
C ASN A 255 16.86 21.59 15.74
N SER A 256 15.78 22.37 15.63
CA SER A 256 15.86 23.82 15.56
C SER A 256 16.40 24.43 16.86
N ASN A 257 17.13 25.54 16.76
CA ASN A 257 17.53 26.33 17.93
C ASN A 257 16.43 27.30 18.39
N THR A 258 15.28 27.30 17.71
CA THR A 258 14.10 28.12 18.06
C THR A 258 13.28 27.52 19.18
N LEU A 259 13.43 26.22 19.46
CA LEU A 259 12.76 25.53 20.57
C LEU A 259 13.73 25.27 21.73
N ASN A 260 13.22 25.24 22.96
CA ASN A 260 14.00 24.80 24.13
C ASN A 260 14.17 23.27 24.13
N SER A 261 15.06 22.74 24.99
CA SER A 261 15.31 21.30 25.08
C SER A 261 14.05 20.47 25.33
N SER A 262 13.15 20.93 26.19
CA SER A 262 11.91 20.21 26.52
C SER A 262 10.95 20.07 25.34
N LEU A 263 10.78 21.13 24.53
CA LEU A 263 9.94 21.11 23.33
C LEU A 263 10.63 20.38 22.18
N ARG A 264 11.96 20.30 22.17
CA ARG A 264 12.67 19.46 21.20
C ARG A 264 12.53 17.98 21.48
N SER A 265 12.43 17.57 22.74
CA SER A 265 12.40 16.16 23.13
C SER A 265 11.01 15.65 23.55
N GLY A 266 9.97 16.47 23.50
CA GLY A 266 8.64 16.11 24.00
C GLY A 266 7.50 16.91 23.37
N GLY A 267 6.27 16.47 23.62
CA GLY A 267 5.07 16.93 22.89
C GLY A 267 4.98 16.30 21.49
N VAL A 268 3.93 16.64 20.75
CA VAL A 268 3.61 16.11 19.41
C VAL A 268 3.59 17.29 18.43
N ILE A 269 4.27 17.15 17.30
CA ILE A 269 4.23 18.09 16.18
C ILE A 269 3.18 17.61 15.19
N GLY A 270 2.37 18.54 14.70
CA GLY A 270 1.47 18.31 13.58
C GLY A 270 1.66 19.33 12.48
N PHE A 271 1.28 18.93 11.28
CA PHE A 271 1.29 19.77 10.08
C PHE A 271 -0.05 19.69 9.36
N ALA A 272 -0.43 20.77 8.69
CA ALA A 272 -1.53 20.74 7.75
C ALA A 272 -1.15 21.51 6.49
N ASP A 273 -1.16 20.82 5.35
CA ASP A 273 -0.99 21.45 4.04
C ASP A 273 -2.35 21.58 3.37
N CYS A 274 -2.75 22.82 3.08
CA CYS A 274 -4.05 23.19 2.54
C CYS A 274 -3.91 23.47 1.03
N GLN A 275 -4.43 22.57 0.22
CA GLN A 275 -4.51 22.70 -1.24
C GLN A 275 -5.93 23.10 -1.63
N LEU A 276 -6.23 24.38 -1.46
CA LEU A 276 -7.56 24.95 -1.67
C LEU A 276 -7.70 25.54 -3.08
N SER A 277 -8.94 25.54 -3.59
CA SER A 277 -9.33 26.11 -4.90
C SER A 277 -8.96 27.58 -5.10
N ARG A 278 -8.76 28.32 -3.99
CA ARG A 278 -8.21 29.68 -3.97
C ARG A 278 -7.59 29.98 -2.62
N GLU A 279 -6.72 30.99 -2.58
CA GLU A 279 -6.18 31.52 -1.33
C GLU A 279 -7.28 32.11 -0.44
N ILE A 280 -7.15 31.91 0.87
CA ILE A 280 -7.98 32.53 1.90
C ILE A 280 -7.11 33.50 2.71
N PRO A 281 -7.44 34.81 2.74
CA PRO A 281 -6.68 35.78 3.52
C PRO A 281 -6.58 35.37 5.00
N GLY A 282 -5.35 35.27 5.50
CA GLY A 282 -5.07 34.91 6.90
C GLY A 282 -4.86 33.41 7.16
N LEU A 283 -5.09 32.54 6.17
CA LEU A 283 -4.78 31.11 6.27
C LEU A 283 -3.55 30.76 5.44
N SER A 284 -2.51 30.24 6.08
CA SER A 284 -1.33 29.72 5.37
C SER A 284 -1.67 28.40 4.66
N ASN A 285 -1.11 28.20 3.46
CA ASN A 285 -1.22 26.92 2.74
C ASN A 285 -0.41 25.79 3.41
N SER A 286 0.51 26.12 4.31
CA SER A 286 1.22 25.14 5.14
C SER A 286 1.28 25.63 6.57
N LEU A 287 0.68 24.85 7.47
CA LEU A 287 0.52 25.14 8.89
C LEU A 287 1.36 24.15 9.70
N LYS A 288 1.76 24.57 10.89
CA LYS A 288 2.41 23.72 11.88
C LYS A 288 1.89 24.01 13.27
N ALA A 289 1.77 22.98 14.09
CA ALA A 289 1.38 23.08 15.49
C ALA A 289 2.27 22.17 16.34
N HIS A 290 2.36 22.50 17.62
CA HIS A 290 3.07 21.68 18.60
C HIS A 290 2.21 21.61 19.86
N SER A 291 1.99 20.40 20.41
CA SER A 291 1.07 20.21 21.55
C SER A 291 1.53 21.01 22.79
N GLY A 292 2.83 21.02 23.06
CA GLY A 292 3.45 21.82 24.13
C GLY A 292 3.54 23.34 23.92
N ILE A 293 3.10 23.90 22.78
CA ILE A 293 3.13 25.35 22.52
C ILE A 293 1.71 25.92 22.61
N SER A 294 1.47 26.80 23.56
CA SER A 294 0.18 27.44 23.81
C SER A 294 0.18 28.94 23.47
N LYS A 295 -1.02 29.54 23.41
CA LYS A 295 -1.20 30.99 23.19
C LYS A 295 -0.42 31.79 24.24
N GLY A 296 0.34 32.78 23.79
CA GLY A 296 1.20 33.61 24.65
C GLY A 296 2.59 33.03 24.95
N SER A 297 2.89 31.81 24.49
CA SER A 297 4.25 31.28 24.55
C SER A 297 5.22 32.11 23.72
N LYS A 298 6.44 32.36 24.23
CA LYS A 298 7.52 33.01 23.46
C LYS A 298 7.98 32.19 22.24
N PHE A 299 7.55 30.92 22.16
CA PHE A 299 7.84 30.01 21.04
C PHE A 299 6.67 29.92 20.04
N ALA A 300 5.59 30.68 20.24
CA ALA A 300 4.38 30.58 19.43
C ALA A 300 4.52 31.16 18.01
N ASP A 301 5.61 31.90 17.74
CA ASP A 301 5.81 32.50 16.42
C ASP A 301 5.88 31.45 15.31
N GLY A 302 5.03 31.59 14.30
CA GLY A 302 4.86 30.63 13.22
C GLY A 302 4.18 29.31 13.59
N TYR A 303 3.64 29.15 14.79
CA TYR A 303 2.84 27.98 15.19
C TYR A 303 1.36 28.34 15.32
N VAL A 304 0.51 27.43 14.88
CA VAL A 304 -0.91 27.45 15.25
C VAL A 304 -1.01 27.10 16.73
N VAL A 305 -1.68 27.95 17.49
CA VAL A 305 -1.92 27.80 18.93
C VAL A 305 -3.41 27.68 19.21
N ASN A 306 -3.75 27.15 20.38
CA ASN A 306 -5.15 27.01 20.76
C ASN A 306 -5.82 28.38 20.89
N ASN A 307 -7.04 28.52 20.37
CA ASN A 307 -7.84 29.71 20.55
C ASN A 307 -8.93 29.46 21.60
N PRO A 308 -8.74 29.85 22.87
CA PRO A 308 -9.71 29.56 23.93
C PRO A 308 -11.06 30.24 23.70
N ASP A 309 -11.08 31.31 22.89
CA ASP A 309 -12.29 32.06 22.56
C ASP A 309 -13.09 31.42 21.40
N TYR A 310 -12.54 30.37 20.79
CA TYR A 310 -13.12 29.68 19.65
C TYR A 310 -12.77 28.19 19.64
N GLN A 311 -13.72 27.35 20.03
CA GLN A 311 -13.60 25.91 20.10
C GLN A 311 -14.86 25.29 19.50
N LEU A 312 -14.83 24.91 18.22
CA LEU A 312 -16.02 24.40 17.54
C LEU A 312 -16.22 22.90 17.79
N PHE A 313 -15.16 22.12 17.66
CA PHE A 313 -15.26 20.66 17.69
C PHE A 313 -15.32 20.15 19.13
N GLU A 314 -16.28 19.27 19.39
CA GLU A 314 -16.39 18.61 20.69
C GLU A 314 -15.16 17.73 20.93
N LYS A 315 -14.62 17.83 22.15
CA LYS A 315 -13.46 17.05 22.61
C LYS A 315 -13.83 16.40 23.93
N PHE A 316 -13.31 15.20 24.16
CA PHE A 316 -13.42 14.52 25.45
C PHE A 316 -12.06 14.22 26.06
N TYR A 317 -12.08 13.88 27.35
CA TYR A 317 -10.88 13.60 28.13
C TYR A 317 -10.30 12.23 27.75
N CYS A 318 -8.97 12.18 27.58
CA CYS A 318 -8.22 10.95 27.34
C CYS A 318 -7.05 10.82 28.34
N LYS A 319 -6.72 9.59 28.73
CA LYS A 319 -5.50 9.30 29.49
C LYS A 319 -4.25 9.41 28.61
N SER A 320 -3.09 9.53 29.25
CA SER A 320 -1.80 9.34 28.56
C SER A 320 -1.77 7.94 27.94
N GLY A 321 -1.55 7.84 26.63
CA GLY A 321 -1.67 6.58 25.87
C GLY A 321 -2.96 6.46 25.04
N GLY A 322 -3.88 7.42 25.11
CA GLY A 322 -4.97 7.57 24.14
C GLY A 322 -6.31 6.93 24.53
N GLU A 323 -6.36 6.18 25.64
CA GLU A 323 -7.61 5.55 26.12
C GLU A 323 -8.65 6.59 26.55
N LYS A 324 -9.88 6.44 26.03
CA LYS A 324 -11.06 7.20 26.49
C LYS A 324 -11.33 6.98 27.97
N VAL A 325 -11.59 8.07 28.69
CA VAL A 325 -12.07 8.04 30.08
C VAL A 325 -13.44 8.67 30.22
N ASP A 326 -14.14 8.33 31.30
CA ASP A 326 -15.43 8.93 31.65
C ASP A 326 -15.26 10.44 31.91
N TYR A 327 -16.27 11.24 31.57
CA TYR A 327 -16.25 12.71 31.70
C TYR A 327 -16.10 13.20 33.14
N THR A 328 -16.29 12.32 34.13
CA THR A 328 -16.08 12.59 35.56
C THR A 328 -14.67 12.22 36.04
N ASP A 329 -13.84 11.58 35.22
CA ASP A 329 -12.47 11.16 35.57
C ASP A 329 -11.47 12.29 35.31
N VAL A 330 -11.16 13.06 36.36
CA VAL A 330 -10.18 14.16 36.38
C VAL A 330 -8.73 13.71 36.17
N SER A 331 -8.47 12.42 35.95
CA SER A 331 -7.14 11.91 35.59
C SER A 331 -6.83 12.01 34.09
N GLY A 332 -7.83 12.33 33.25
CA GLY A 332 -7.65 12.57 31.82
C GLY A 332 -7.28 14.01 31.47
N TRP A 333 -6.73 14.21 30.27
CA TRP A 333 -6.44 15.53 29.72
C TRP A 333 -7.46 15.89 28.65
N LEU A 334 -8.01 17.11 28.70
CA LEU A 334 -8.75 17.68 27.59
C LEU A 334 -7.75 17.92 26.46
N ARG A 335 -8.01 17.37 25.28
CA ARG A 335 -7.06 17.31 24.16
C ARG A 335 -7.18 18.54 23.24
N ASP A 336 -7.60 19.68 23.77
CA ASP A 336 -7.73 20.96 23.07
C ASP A 336 -6.39 21.63 22.75
N ILE A 337 -5.34 21.26 23.49
CA ILE A 337 -3.97 21.69 23.26
C ILE A 337 -3.22 20.84 22.23
N ASP A 338 -3.81 19.77 21.71
CA ASP A 338 -3.13 18.91 20.75
C ASP A 338 -2.92 19.61 19.40
N SER A 339 -1.89 19.18 18.69
CA SER A 339 -1.52 19.70 17.38
C SER A 339 -2.68 19.64 16.39
N GLU A 340 -3.36 18.51 16.33
CA GLU A 340 -4.43 18.18 15.38
C GLU A 340 -5.65 19.06 15.65
N ALA A 341 -6.04 19.19 16.92
CA ALA A 341 -7.16 20.05 17.32
C ALA A 341 -6.89 21.51 16.97
N LYS A 342 -5.69 22.03 17.28
CA LYS A 342 -5.27 23.39 16.93
C LYS A 342 -5.34 23.65 15.42
N LEU A 343 -4.79 22.73 14.63
CA LEU A 343 -4.75 22.84 13.17
C LEU A 343 -6.15 22.83 12.57
N LEU A 344 -6.98 21.85 12.95
CA LEU A 344 -8.32 21.71 12.38
C LEU A 344 -9.24 22.86 12.78
N GLU A 345 -9.13 23.40 14.00
CA GLU A 345 -9.91 24.58 14.40
C GLU A 345 -9.48 25.87 13.71
N GLU A 346 -8.18 26.06 13.48
CA GLU A 346 -7.69 27.21 12.71
C GLU A 346 -8.22 27.14 11.27
N ILE A 347 -8.11 25.98 10.62
CA ILE A 347 -8.60 25.80 9.25
C ILE A 347 -10.11 25.98 9.18
N GLU A 348 -10.84 25.37 10.12
CA GLU A 348 -12.28 25.49 10.25
C GLU A 348 -12.71 26.95 10.38
N TYR A 349 -12.07 27.74 11.26
CA TYR A 349 -12.39 29.16 11.46
C TYR A 349 -12.38 29.94 10.14
N HIS A 350 -11.44 29.65 9.24
CA HIS A 350 -11.32 30.29 7.94
C HIS A 350 -12.30 29.71 6.90
N LEU A 351 -12.49 28.40 6.89
CA LEU A 351 -13.42 27.73 5.96
C LEU A 351 -14.88 28.09 6.21
N ASP A 352 -15.29 28.32 7.46
CA ASP A 352 -16.67 28.70 7.81
C ASP A 352 -17.05 30.06 7.19
N LYS A 353 -16.09 30.99 7.12
CA LYS A 353 -16.25 32.31 6.49
C LYS A 353 -16.12 32.28 4.97
N ASN A 354 -15.76 31.13 4.40
CA ASN A 354 -15.50 30.93 2.97
C ASN A 354 -16.22 29.66 2.46
N PRO A 355 -17.56 29.66 2.41
CA PRO A 355 -18.36 28.46 2.14
C PRO A 355 -18.15 27.89 0.73
N ASP A 356 -17.78 28.72 -0.24
CA ASP A 356 -17.59 28.32 -1.63
C ASP A 356 -16.22 27.67 -1.91
N VAL A 357 -15.31 27.67 -0.93
CA VAL A 357 -13.98 27.09 -1.12
C VAL A 357 -14.04 25.57 -1.03
N THR A 358 -13.52 24.92 -2.07
CA THR A 358 -13.27 23.48 -2.15
C THR A 358 -11.77 23.17 -2.11
N GLY A 359 -11.38 21.92 -1.89
CA GLY A 359 -9.99 21.47 -2.01
C GLY A 359 -9.66 20.26 -1.14
N THR A 360 -8.36 20.00 -0.99
CA THR A 360 -7.83 18.90 -0.19
C THR A 360 -6.97 19.46 0.94
N ILE A 361 -7.11 18.88 2.14
CA ILE A 361 -6.25 19.13 3.29
C ILE A 361 -5.51 17.84 3.61
N LYS A 362 -4.19 17.94 3.69
CA LYS A 362 -3.31 16.86 4.17
C LYS A 362 -2.90 17.18 5.61
N LEU A 363 -3.43 16.42 6.56
CA LEU A 363 -3.12 16.55 7.98
C LEU A 363 -2.09 15.47 8.36
N PHE A 364 -1.02 15.86 9.03
CA PHE A 364 -0.03 14.95 9.58
C PHE A 364 0.12 15.17 11.08
N THR A 365 0.31 14.08 11.82
CA THR A 365 0.68 14.09 13.24
C THR A 365 1.85 13.14 13.51
N GLU A 366 2.79 13.53 14.37
CA GLU A 366 3.93 12.65 14.70
C GLU A 366 3.50 11.33 15.37
N ASP A 367 2.42 11.37 16.17
CA ASP A 367 1.88 10.21 16.90
C ASP A 367 0.46 9.89 16.42
N PRO A 368 0.02 8.62 16.46
CA PRO A 368 -1.35 8.26 16.12
C PRO A 368 -2.38 9.06 16.91
N PRO A 369 -3.46 9.56 16.27
CA PRO A 369 -4.47 10.35 16.97
C PRO A 369 -5.16 9.51 18.05
N CYS A 370 -5.35 10.07 19.26
CA CYS A 370 -6.15 9.40 20.29
C CYS A 370 -7.66 9.43 19.95
N ASP A 371 -8.47 8.69 20.70
CA ASP A 371 -9.92 8.60 20.49
C ASP A 371 -10.61 9.98 20.37
N SER A 372 -10.19 10.95 21.21
CA SER A 372 -10.73 12.32 21.20
C SER A 372 -10.38 13.06 19.91
N LEU A 373 -9.17 12.85 19.38
CA LEU A 373 -8.73 13.46 18.12
C LEU A 373 -9.35 12.78 16.90
N LEU A 374 -9.51 11.46 16.91
CA LEU A 374 -10.28 10.74 15.90
C LEU A 374 -11.73 11.27 15.83
N TRP A 375 -12.30 11.63 16.98
CA TRP A 375 -13.61 12.27 17.05
C TRP A 375 -13.63 13.69 16.47
N VAL A 376 -12.60 14.51 16.72
CA VAL A 376 -12.45 15.84 16.08
C VAL A 376 -12.33 15.70 14.56
N ILE A 377 -11.48 14.78 14.07
CA ILE A 377 -11.31 14.48 12.64
C ILE A 377 -12.65 14.08 12.02
N LYS A 378 -13.42 13.23 12.69
CA LYS A 378 -14.76 12.81 12.23
C LYS A 378 -15.72 13.99 12.13
N GLN A 379 -15.77 14.87 13.12
CA GLN A 379 -16.62 16.06 13.09
C GLN A 379 -16.24 17.01 11.94
N PHE A 380 -14.94 17.23 11.72
CA PHE A 380 -14.45 18.05 10.60
C PHE A 380 -14.88 17.46 9.26
N ARG A 381 -14.66 16.15 9.07
CA ARG A 381 -15.07 15.43 7.85
C ARG A 381 -16.56 15.58 7.60
N GLU A 382 -17.40 15.33 8.60
CA GLU A 382 -18.86 15.43 8.43
C GLU A 382 -19.29 16.85 8.08
N ARG A 383 -18.70 17.87 8.72
CA ARG A 383 -19.03 19.29 8.48
C ARG A 383 -18.69 19.75 7.06
N TYR A 384 -17.61 19.24 6.48
CA TYR A 384 -17.07 19.72 5.20
C TYR A 384 -17.05 18.70 4.05
N LYS A 385 -17.67 17.53 4.24
CA LYS A 385 -17.65 16.37 3.31
C LYS A 385 -17.98 16.70 1.86
N ASP A 386 -18.83 17.70 1.62
CA ASP A 386 -19.30 18.05 0.28
C ASP A 386 -18.29 18.93 -0.50
N ARG A 387 -17.26 19.46 0.16
CA ARG A 387 -16.34 20.44 -0.44
C ARG A 387 -14.87 20.29 -0.07
N ILE A 388 -14.54 19.68 1.06
CA ILE A 388 -13.17 19.48 1.51
C ILE A 388 -12.88 17.99 1.70
N GLU A 389 -11.86 17.51 1.00
CA GLU A 389 -11.28 16.19 1.26
C GLU A 389 -10.21 16.32 2.36
N LEU A 390 -10.37 15.60 3.47
CA LEU A 390 -9.38 15.55 4.55
C LEU A 390 -8.64 14.20 4.53
N LYS A 391 -7.36 14.23 4.16
CA LYS A 391 -6.43 13.09 4.22
C LYS A 391 -5.58 13.20 5.49
N VAL A 392 -5.55 12.15 6.31
CA VAL A 392 -4.84 12.13 7.60
C VAL A 392 -3.74 11.09 7.57
N TYR A 393 -2.56 11.49 8.04
CA TYR A 393 -1.33 10.70 8.10
C TYR A 393 -0.74 10.78 9.51
N ASP A 394 -0.06 9.72 9.95
CA ASP A 394 0.73 9.78 11.18
C ASP A 394 2.19 9.33 11.00
N GLY A 395 3.01 9.54 12.05
CA GLY A 395 4.41 9.11 12.09
C GLY A 395 4.61 7.60 12.19
N HIS A 396 3.52 6.84 12.37
CA HIS A 396 3.49 5.38 12.24
C HIS A 396 3.15 4.94 10.82
N TYR A 397 3.02 5.90 9.89
CA TYR A 397 2.63 5.77 8.49
C TYR A 397 1.22 5.19 8.30
N ASP A 398 0.38 5.22 9.33
CA ASP A 398 -1.03 4.85 9.21
C ASP A 398 -1.81 6.01 8.59
N THR A 399 -2.82 5.66 7.79
CA THR A 399 -3.78 6.61 7.21
C THR A 399 -5.14 6.41 7.85
N TRP A 400 -5.77 7.52 8.24
CA TRP A 400 -7.04 7.52 8.99
C TRP A 400 -8.18 8.15 8.20
#